data_AF-A0A1Y4SWC7-F1
#
_entry.id   AF-A0A1Y4SWC7-F1
#
_cell.length_a   1.000
_cell.length_b   1.000
_cell.length_c   1.000
_cell.angle_alpha   90.00
_cell.angle_beta   90.00
_cell.angle_gamma   90.00
#
_symmetry.space_group_name_H-M   'P 1'
#
loop_
_entity.id
_entity.type
_entity.pdbx_description
1 polymer ?
#
loop_
_entity_poly.entity_id
_entity_poly.type
_entity_poly.pdbx_seq_one_letter_code
_entity_poly.pdbx_strand_id
1 'polypeptide(L)'
;MLIVPENATKEEIKILEKKDIIQNLLMKVYDPLFTQFFDEDSNELLDEKIDVLNQLFNGKTPDEIEHYYDVLELYPKDGNMWD
;
A
#
# COMPACT_ATOMS: atom_id res chain seq x y z
N MET A 1 -11.94 -8.06 10.35
CA MET A 1 -12.57 -7.19 11.36
C MET A 1 -11.44 -6.52 12.12
N LEU A 2 -11.32 -5.20 12.02
CA LEU A 2 -10.29 -4.43 12.70
C LEU A 2 -10.43 -4.61 14.22
N ILE A 3 -9.36 -5.06 14.89
CA ILE A 3 -9.30 -5.14 16.34
C ILE A 3 -8.55 -3.90 16.82
N VAL A 4 -9.26 -2.99 17.50
CA VAL A 4 -8.68 -1.77 18.07
C VAL A 4 -8.33 -2.03 19.54
N PRO A 5 -7.08 -1.82 19.97
CA PRO A 5 -6.70 -1.93 21.38
C PRO A 5 -7.45 -0.90 22.25
N GLU A 6 -7.88 -1.31 23.45
CA GLU A 6 -8.66 -0.46 24.37
C GLU A 6 -7.95 0.85 24.78
N ASN A 7 -6.62 0.87 24.73
CA ASN A 7 -5.79 2.03 25.10
C ASN A 7 -5.11 2.71 23.90
N ALA A 8 -5.54 2.42 22.67
CA ALA A 8 -4.96 3.02 21.48
C ALA A 8 -5.24 4.54 21.42
N THR A 9 -4.22 5.31 21.07
CA THR A 9 -4.34 6.73 20.79
C THR A 9 -5.11 6.97 19.49
N LYS A 10 -5.62 8.19 19.30
CA LYS A 10 -6.32 8.57 18.07
C LYS A 10 -5.48 8.37 16.81
N GLU A 11 -4.16 8.53 16.92
CA GLU A 11 -3.26 8.37 15.77
C GLU A 11 -3.04 6.89 15.44
N GLU A 12 -2.86 6.04 16.46
CA GLU A 12 -2.79 4.59 16.26
C GLU A 12 -4.09 4.05 15.66
N ILE A 13 -5.25 4.56 16.08
CA ILE A 13 -6.54 4.19 15.50
C ILE A 13 -6.59 4.53 14.00
N LYS A 14 -6.16 5.74 13.61
CA LYS A 14 -6.13 6.12 12.18
C LYS A 14 -5.19 5.23 11.36
N ILE A 15 -4.01 4.91 11.89
CA ILE A 15 -3.07 4.01 11.22
C ILE A 15 -3.71 2.63 11.03
N LEU A 16 -4.36 2.10 12.07
CA LEU A 16 -5.07 0.82 12.02
C LEU A 16 -6.20 0.84 10.97
N GLU A 17 -7.01 1.90 10.93
CA GLU A 17 -8.07 2.08 9.93
C GLU A 17 -7.50 2.09 8.50
N LYS A 18 -6.43 2.85 8.26
CA LYS A 18 -5.77 2.90 6.94
C LYS A 18 -5.22 1.53 6.53
N LYS A 19 -4.59 0.81 7.47
CA LYS A 19 -4.07 -0.54 7.22
C LYS A 19 -5.17 -1.53 6.88
N ASP A 20 -6.32 -1.48 7.54
CA ASP A 20 -7.47 -2.34 7.18
C ASP A 20 -8.00 -2.01 5.77
N ILE A 21 -8.05 -0.72 5.39
CA ILE A 21 -8.41 -0.32 4.02
C ILE A 21 -7.42 -0.87 3.00
N ILE A 22 -6.11 -0.70 3.24
CA ILE A 22 -5.04 -1.21 2.35
C ILE A 22 -5.17 -2.72 2.17
N GLN A 23 -5.30 -3.47 3.26
CA GLN A 23 -5.46 -4.93 3.23
C GLN A 23 -6.69 -5.35 2.43
N ASN A 24 -7.82 -4.66 2.61
CA ASN A 24 -9.03 -4.91 1.84
C ASN A 24 -8.88 -4.63 0.34
N LEU A 25 -8.04 -3.65 -0.04
CA LEU A 25 -7.76 -3.32 -1.43
C LEU A 25 -6.75 -4.30 -2.05
N LEU A 26 -5.69 -4.66 -1.33
CA LEU A 26 -4.70 -5.65 -1.78
C LEU A 26 -5.35 -6.99 -2.15
N MET A 27 -6.36 -7.43 -1.41
CA MET A 27 -7.12 -8.65 -1.74
C MET A 27 -7.92 -8.55 -3.06
N LYS A 28 -8.17 -7.33 -3.56
CA LYS A 28 -9.00 -7.06 -4.75
C LYS A 28 -8.17 -6.67 -5.96
N VAL A 29 -6.96 -6.16 -5.76
CA VAL A 29 -6.04 -5.74 -6.82
C VAL A 29 -5.08 -6.89 -7.10
N TYR A 30 -5.04 -7.35 -8.35
CA TYR A 30 -4.05 -8.34 -8.78
C TYR A 30 -2.91 -7.64 -9.54
N ASP A 31 -1.86 -7.29 -8.81
CA ASP A 31 -0.63 -6.73 -9.37
C ASP A 31 0.61 -7.52 -8.86
N PRO A 32 1.38 -8.16 -9.75
CA PRO A 32 2.56 -8.94 -9.35
C PRO A 32 3.63 -8.14 -8.60
N LEU A 33 3.76 -6.84 -8.87
CA LEU A 33 4.74 -6.00 -8.18
C LEU A 33 4.33 -5.74 -6.75
N PHE A 34 3.03 -5.59 -6.46
CA PHE A 34 2.56 -5.44 -5.09
C PHE A 34 2.79 -6.70 -4.27
N THR A 35 2.65 -7.90 -4.86
CA THR A 35 2.97 -9.16 -4.16
C THR A 35 4.45 -9.28 -3.79
N GLN A 36 5.35 -8.66 -4.56
CA GLN A 36 6.80 -8.81 -4.38
C GLN A 36 7.44 -7.67 -3.59
N PHE A 37 6.95 -6.45 -3.78
CA PHE A 37 7.67 -5.24 -3.38
C PHE A 37 6.87 -4.29 -2.48
N PHE A 38 5.61 -4.61 -2.19
CA PHE A 38 4.81 -3.84 -1.25
C PHE A 38 5.16 -4.23 0.20
N ASP A 39 5.45 -3.24 1.03
CA ASP A 39 5.64 -3.44 2.47
C ASP A 39 4.30 -3.23 3.21
N GLU A 40 3.65 -4.35 3.58
CA GLU A 40 2.39 -4.36 4.32
C GLU A 40 2.55 -3.91 5.79
N ASP A 41 3.74 -4.09 6.36
CA ASP A 41 4.03 -3.77 7.75
C ASP A 41 4.42 -2.30 7.94
N SER A 42 4.89 -1.63 6.89
CA SER A 42 5.24 -0.21 6.90
C SER A 42 4.03 0.69 7.19
N ASN A 43 4.25 1.68 8.06
CA ASN A 43 3.32 2.78 8.35
C ASN A 43 3.60 4.03 7.52
N GLU A 44 4.57 3.98 6.61
CA GLU A 44 4.88 5.08 5.70
C GLU A 44 3.91 5.06 4.51
N LEU A 45 3.70 6.25 3.92
CA LEU A 45 2.94 6.44 2.69
C LEU A 45 1.51 5.84 2.71
N LEU A 46 0.86 5.76 3.88
CA LEU A 46 -0.43 5.07 4.00
C LEU A 46 -1.53 5.70 3.14
N ASP A 47 -1.54 7.02 2.96
CA ASP A 47 -2.52 7.69 2.12
C ASP A 47 -2.25 7.43 0.63
N GLU A 48 -0.98 7.50 0.23
CA GLU A 48 -0.52 7.21 -1.12
C GLU A 48 -0.78 5.74 -1.49
N LYS A 49 -0.52 4.80 -0.57
CA LYS A 49 -0.84 3.38 -0.73
C LYS A 49 -2.33 3.18 -1.00
N ILE A 50 -3.20 3.84 -0.24
CA ILE A 50 -4.65 3.76 -0.43
C ILE A 50 -5.05 4.35 -1.79
N ASP A 51 -4.49 5.50 -2.17
CA ASP A 51 -4.82 6.15 -3.43
C ASP A 51 -4.39 5.30 -4.64
N VAL A 52 -3.14 4.83 -4.66
CA VAL A 52 -2.61 3.95 -5.71
C VAL A 52 -3.44 2.67 -5.83
N LEU A 53 -3.73 1.99 -4.73
CA LEU A 53 -4.52 0.76 -4.74
C LEU A 53 -5.97 1.00 -5.19
N ASN A 54 -6.58 2.13 -4.85
CA ASN A 54 -7.90 2.49 -5.38
C ASN A 54 -7.85 2.75 -6.88
N GLN A 55 -6.82 3.44 -7.38
CA GLN A 55 -6.66 3.70 -8.80
C GLN A 55 -6.48 2.39 -9.60
N LEU A 56 -5.65 1.47 -9.09
CA LEU A 56 -5.50 0.12 -9.66
C LEU A 56 -6.81 -0.66 -9.61
N PHE A 57 -7.54 -0.62 -8.50
CA PHE A 57 -8.85 -1.26 -8.38
C PHE A 57 -9.87 -0.72 -9.39
N ASN A 58 -9.78 0.57 -9.75
CA ASN A 58 -10.59 1.20 -10.78
C ASN A 58 -10.08 0.96 -12.21
N GLY A 59 -9.05 0.15 -12.39
CA GLY A 59 -8.55 -0.29 -13.70
C GLY A 59 -7.55 0.65 -14.37
N LYS A 60 -7.00 1.64 -13.66
CA LYS A 60 -5.88 2.43 -14.19
C LYS A 60 -4.62 1.57 -14.28
N THR A 61 -3.77 1.86 -15.27
CA THR A 61 -2.48 1.18 -15.41
C THR A 61 -1.40 1.86 -14.55
N PRO A 62 -0.30 1.16 -14.21
CA PRO A 62 0.80 1.75 -13.44
C PRO A 62 1.34 3.08 -13.98
N ASP A 63 1.39 3.25 -15.32
CA ASP A 63 1.86 4.48 -15.96
C ASP A 63 0.91 5.68 -15.79
N GLU A 64 -0.36 5.44 -15.46
CA GLU A 64 -1.37 6.47 -15.24
C GLU A 64 -1.47 6.92 -13.77
N ILE A 65 -0.74 6.24 -12.88
CA ILE A 65 -0.86 6.39 -11.43
C ILE A 65 0.39 7.09 -10.90
N GLU A 66 0.19 8.29 -10.35
CA GLU A 66 1.23 8.99 -9.60
C GLU A 66 1.61 8.17 -8.36
N HIS A 67 2.89 8.19 -7.99
CA HIS A 67 3.44 7.47 -6.84
C HIS A 67 3.36 5.94 -6.87
N TYR A 68 3.02 5.33 -8.03
CA TYR A 68 2.93 3.87 -8.16
C TYR A 68 4.18 3.13 -7.66
N TYR A 69 5.37 3.59 -8.08
CA TYR A 69 6.63 2.96 -7.65
C TYR A 69 7.08 3.40 -6.25
N ASP A 70 6.60 4.53 -5.75
CA ASP A 70 6.98 5.05 -4.43
C ASP A 70 6.41 4.18 -3.31
N VAL A 71 5.19 3.65 -3.50
CA VAL A 71 4.50 2.78 -2.53
C VAL A 71 5.02 1.33 -2.53
N LEU A 72 5.80 0.95 -3.54
CA LEU A 72 6.53 -0.32 -3.58
C LEU A 72 7.86 -0.14 -2.83
N GLU A 73 7.79 0.01 -1.52
CA GLU A 73 8.94 0.40 -0.67
C GLU A 73 10.14 -0.56 -0.76
N LEU A 74 9.88 -1.84 -1.04
CA LEU A 74 10.93 -2.86 -1.21
C LEU A 74 11.42 -2.96 -2.65
N TYR A 75 10.86 -2.17 -3.57
CA TYR A 75 11.31 -2.10 -4.95
C TYR A 75 12.73 -1.51 -4.99
N PRO A 76 13.68 -2.17 -5.66
CA PRO A 76 15.06 -1.69 -5.69
C PRO A 76 15.13 -0.33 -6.41
N LYS A 77 15.49 0.70 -5.65
CA LYS A 77 15.61 2.09 -6.14
C LYS A 77 16.90 2.33 -6.91
N ASP A 78 17.93 1.54 -6.59
CA ASP A 78 19.18 1.52 -7.32
C ASP A 78 19.01 0.52 -8.47
N GLY A 79 19.05 1.00 -9.71
CA GLY A 79 18.72 0.29 -10.96
C GLY A 79 19.52 -1.00 -11.30
N ASN A 80 20.04 -1.72 -10.32
CA ASN A 80 20.69 -3.03 -10.40
C ASN A 80 19.66 -4.18 -10.56
N MET A 81 18.65 -4.01 -11.40
CA MET A 81 17.70 -5.08 -11.76
C MET A 81 18.22 -5.97 -12.90
N TRP A 82 19.36 -5.64 -13.49
CA TRP A 82 19.95 -6.38 -14.60
C TRP A 82 21.46 -6.57 -14.39
N ASP A 83 21.82 -7.75 -13.86
CA ASP A 83 23.09 -8.43 -14.15
C ASP A 83 22.77 -9.91 -14.44
#